data_AF-A0A355F8T0-F1
#
_entry.id   AF-A0A355F8T0-F1
#
_cell.length_a   1.000
_cell.length_b   1.000
_cell.length_c   1.000
_cell.angle_alpha   90.00
_cell.angle_beta   90.00
_cell.angle_gamma   90.00
#
_symmetry.space_group_name_H-M   'P 1'
#
loop_
_entity.id
_entity.type
_entity.pdbx_description
1 polymer ?
#
loop_
_entity_poly.entity_id
_entity_poly.type
_entity_poly.pdbx_seq_one_letter_code
_entity_poly.pdbx_strand_id
1 'polypeptide(L)'
;MSAWYEMILKGREDDVRDLLPGVATDGERPLWGTEVDLHAGSFPEHLLGLLGARTHQLLFVPGTQVGPLVRAIQGKDEFELERVREITGGRFTFRAEAFSAEPAGKIKRALHAPLPEGVVLEGLEESEDFDPAAQGVELYSPAHAYTYRAQGTFLGAPPGIFEIHHTLSALDFVHQEKLELDGRLVEGEGLG
;
A
#
# COMPACT_ATOMS: atom_id res chain seq x y z
N MET A 1 -2.79 -19.11 -1.72
CA MET A 1 -2.25 -17.84 -1.19
C MET A 1 -2.55 -17.76 0.29
N SER A 2 -1.60 -17.29 1.10
CA SER A 2 -1.82 -17.00 2.52
C SER A 2 -2.70 -15.76 2.65
N ALA A 3 -3.68 -15.81 3.57
CA ALA A 3 -4.40 -14.61 3.97
C ALA A 3 -3.43 -13.59 4.59
N TRP A 4 -3.77 -12.31 4.55
CA TRP A 4 -3.00 -11.24 5.18
C TRP A 4 -3.80 -10.60 6.30
N TYR A 5 -3.10 -10.13 7.33
CA TYR A 5 -3.72 -9.64 8.55
C TYR A 5 -3.16 -8.28 8.92
N GLU A 6 -4.04 -7.40 9.32
CA GLU A 6 -3.74 -6.17 10.02
C GLU A 6 -3.71 -6.45 11.52
N MET A 7 -2.61 -6.09 12.17
CA MET A 7 -2.41 -6.25 13.61
C MET A 7 -2.10 -4.90 14.23
N ILE A 8 -2.80 -4.58 15.32
CA ILE A 8 -2.46 -3.45 16.20
C ILE A 8 -1.86 -4.05 17.46
N LEU A 9 -0.58 -3.76 17.67
CA LEU A 9 0.21 -4.24 18.79
C LEU A 9 0.67 -3.04 19.59
N LYS A 10 0.42 -3.05 20.89
CA LYS A 10 1.03 -2.09 21.79
C LYS A 10 2.39 -2.61 22.25
N GLY A 11 3.40 -1.77 22.16
CA GLY A 11 4.81 -2.06 22.45
C GLY A 11 5.72 -0.98 21.86
N ARG A 12 6.99 -0.93 22.29
CA ARG A 12 7.98 -0.06 21.64
C ARG A 12 8.33 -0.61 20.26
N GLU A 13 8.54 0.28 19.30
CA GLU A 13 8.90 -0.11 17.94
C GLU A 13 10.15 -1.00 17.89
N ASP A 14 11.21 -0.65 18.63
CA ASP A 14 12.45 -1.43 18.71
C ASP A 14 12.19 -2.87 19.20
N ASP A 15 11.40 -3.02 20.26
CA ASP A 15 11.10 -4.33 20.86
C ASP A 15 10.29 -5.19 19.87
N VAL A 16 9.36 -4.58 19.12
CA VAL A 16 8.60 -5.27 18.07
C VAL A 16 9.50 -5.65 16.89
N ARG A 17 10.44 -4.79 16.48
CA ARG A 17 11.41 -5.08 15.43
C ARG A 17 12.27 -6.30 15.77
N ASP A 18 12.66 -6.44 17.03
CA ASP A 18 13.47 -7.56 17.50
C ASP A 18 12.72 -8.91 17.48
N LEU A 19 11.38 -8.91 17.47
CA LEU A 19 10.57 -10.13 17.35
C LEU A 19 10.49 -10.65 15.90
N LEU A 20 10.47 -9.75 14.92
CA LEU A 20 10.17 -10.10 13.52
C LEU A 20 11.13 -11.15 12.93
N PRO A 21 12.46 -11.11 13.16
CA PRO A 21 13.37 -12.16 12.67
C PRO A 21 13.04 -13.56 13.20
N GLY A 22 12.50 -13.67 14.42
CA GLY A 22 12.16 -14.95 15.04
C GLY A 22 10.85 -15.57 14.53
N VAL A 23 10.04 -14.81 13.79
CA VAL A 23 8.75 -15.24 13.23
C VAL A 23 8.74 -15.25 11.70
N ALA A 24 9.81 -14.75 11.08
CA ALA A 24 9.96 -14.73 9.63
C ALA A 24 9.95 -16.17 9.08
N THR A 25 9.09 -16.40 8.09
CA THR A 25 9.10 -17.62 7.27
C THR A 25 9.78 -17.33 5.94
N ASP A 26 10.35 -18.35 5.29
CA ASP A 26 10.81 -18.19 3.90
C ASP A 26 9.65 -17.69 3.02
N GLY A 27 9.79 -16.47 2.47
CA GLY A 27 8.75 -15.84 1.64
C GLY A 27 8.46 -14.37 2.01
N GLU A 28 7.18 -14.07 2.22
CA GLU A 28 6.66 -12.72 2.48
C GLU A 28 7.08 -12.20 3.87
N ARG A 29 7.43 -10.91 3.99
CA ARG A 29 7.73 -10.29 5.28
C ARG A 29 6.56 -9.46 5.79
N PRO A 30 6.47 -9.22 7.11
CA PRO A 30 5.56 -8.21 7.64
C PRO A 30 5.93 -6.80 7.15
N LEU A 31 4.92 -5.99 6.92
CA LEU A 31 5.06 -4.57 6.57
C LEU A 31 4.61 -3.72 7.75
N TRP A 32 5.33 -2.63 8.01
CA TRP A 32 4.90 -1.63 8.96
C TRP A 32 3.79 -0.77 8.36
N GLY A 33 2.88 -0.30 9.21
CA GLY A 33 1.84 0.64 8.79
C GLY A 33 2.40 1.90 8.15
N THR A 34 3.60 2.33 8.57
CA THR A 34 4.32 3.48 7.99
C THR A 34 4.91 3.21 6.60
N GLU A 35 5.02 1.95 6.18
CA GLU A 35 5.43 1.57 4.82
C GLU A 35 4.26 1.59 3.83
N VAL A 36 3.03 1.72 4.32
CA VAL A 36 1.82 1.72 3.51
C VAL A 36 1.12 3.08 3.68
N ASP A 37 1.00 3.86 2.61
CA ASP A 37 0.30 5.15 2.67
C ASP A 37 -1.23 4.93 2.67
N LEU A 38 -1.81 4.76 3.86
CA LEU A 38 -3.20 4.39 4.08
C LEU A 38 -4.13 5.61 4.11
N HIS A 39 -5.42 5.44 3.80
CA HIS A 39 -6.40 6.52 3.80
C HIS A 39 -6.84 6.89 5.23
N ALA A 40 -6.90 8.19 5.53
CA ALA A 40 -7.36 8.72 6.82
C ALA A 40 -8.87 8.50 6.96
N GLY A 41 -9.24 7.39 7.58
CA GLY A 41 -10.61 6.88 7.57
C GLY A 41 -10.66 5.36 7.45
N SER A 42 -9.58 4.74 6.97
CA SER A 42 -9.27 3.37 7.36
C SER A 42 -9.17 3.36 8.89
N PHE A 43 -10.01 2.55 9.54
CA PHE A 43 -10.14 2.50 11.00
C PHE A 43 -8.82 2.48 11.81
N PRO A 44 -7.71 1.88 11.31
CA PRO A 44 -6.42 1.87 12.02
C PRO A 44 -5.76 3.25 12.17
N GLU A 45 -5.82 4.12 11.15
CA GLU A 45 -5.19 5.44 11.23
C GLU A 45 -5.92 6.36 12.21
N HIS A 46 -7.25 6.21 12.31
CA HIS A 46 -8.05 6.91 13.30
C HIS A 46 -7.72 6.43 14.73
N LEU A 47 -7.50 5.12 14.92
CA LEU A 47 -7.06 4.54 16.20
C LEU A 47 -5.66 5.02 16.60
N LEU A 48 -4.68 4.96 15.69
CA LEU A 48 -3.31 5.44 15.97
C LEU A 48 -3.27 6.95 16.25
N GLY A 49 -4.10 7.73 15.56
CA GLY A 49 -4.28 9.16 15.80
C GLY A 49 -4.88 9.48 17.17
N LEU A 50 -5.70 8.57 17.73
CA LEU A 50 -6.35 8.72 19.04
C LEU A 50 -5.51 8.17 20.21
N LEU A 51 -4.69 7.13 19.99
CA LEU A 51 -4.05 6.35 21.05
C LEU A 51 -2.62 6.80 21.43
N GLY A 52 -2.12 7.88 20.83
CA GLY A 52 -0.76 8.34 21.06
C GLY A 52 0.26 7.46 20.33
N ALA A 53 0.73 7.96 19.19
CA ALA A 53 1.55 7.27 18.18
C ALA A 53 2.93 6.74 18.62
N ARG A 54 3.23 6.61 19.93
CA ARG A 54 4.53 6.13 20.42
C ARG A 54 4.52 4.70 20.96
N THR A 55 3.36 4.16 21.30
CA THR A 55 3.27 2.82 21.89
C THR A 55 2.42 1.85 21.09
N HIS A 56 1.76 2.27 20.01
CA HIS A 56 0.92 1.41 19.19
C HIS A 56 1.56 1.25 17.81
N GLN A 57 1.77 0.00 17.42
CA GLN A 57 2.39 -0.42 16.18
C GLN A 57 1.34 -1.07 15.29
N LEU A 58 1.23 -0.57 14.07
CA LEU A 58 0.41 -1.19 13.02
C LEU A 58 1.31 -2.06 12.15
N LEU A 59 0.95 -3.34 12.03
CA LEU A 59 1.66 -4.31 11.20
C LEU A 59 0.68 -4.97 10.23
N PHE A 60 1.15 -5.21 9.01
CA PHE A 60 0.51 -6.06 8.03
C PHE A 60 1.32 -7.35 7.93
N VAL A 61 0.72 -8.47 8.32
CA VAL A 61 1.41 -9.73 8.60
C VAL A 61 0.84 -10.84 7.71
N PRO A 62 1.70 -11.62 7.02
CA PRO A 62 1.28 -12.82 6.33
C PRO A 62 0.63 -13.81 7.31
N GLY A 63 -0.43 -14.50 6.89
CA GLY A 63 -1.19 -15.40 7.74
C GLY A 63 -0.37 -16.54 8.35
N THR A 64 0.70 -16.96 7.66
CA THR A 64 1.67 -17.94 8.17
C THR A 64 2.46 -17.44 9.39
N GLN A 65 2.54 -16.13 9.59
CA GLN A 65 3.33 -15.48 10.63
C GLN A 65 2.50 -14.91 11.78
N VAL A 66 1.17 -14.79 11.62
CA VAL A 66 0.27 -14.27 12.67
C VAL A 66 0.36 -15.12 13.94
N GLY A 67 0.15 -16.44 13.84
CA GLY A 67 0.21 -17.33 15.00
C GLY A 67 1.58 -17.34 15.70
N PRO A 68 2.71 -17.50 14.97
CA PRO A 68 4.04 -17.31 15.54
C PRO A 68 4.23 -15.97 16.26
N LEU A 69 3.76 -14.87 15.67
CA LEU A 69 3.87 -13.53 16.28
C LEU A 69 3.03 -13.40 17.55
N VAL A 70 1.77 -13.87 17.53
CA VAL A 70 0.90 -13.89 18.72
C VAL A 70 1.53 -14.72 19.84
N ARG A 71 2.09 -15.89 19.55
CA ARG A 71 2.81 -16.71 20.54
C ARG A 71 4.08 -16.02 21.06
N ALA A 72 4.78 -15.28 20.21
CA ALA A 72 6.02 -14.58 20.59
C ALA A 72 5.79 -13.42 21.59
N ILE A 73 4.58 -12.85 21.62
CA ILE A 73 4.17 -11.78 22.54
C ILE A 73 3.35 -12.29 23.73
N GLN A 74 2.85 -13.52 23.68
CA GLN A 74 1.98 -14.06 24.72
C GLN A 74 2.71 -14.17 26.07
N GLY A 75 2.12 -13.57 27.12
CA GLY A 75 2.66 -13.61 28.48
C GLY A 75 3.84 -12.65 28.72
N LYS A 76 4.09 -11.72 27.79
CA LYS A 76 5.08 -10.66 27.93
C LYS A 76 4.40 -9.34 28.26
N ASP A 77 4.72 -8.75 29.40
CA ASP A 77 4.07 -7.52 29.89
C ASP A 77 4.37 -6.28 29.02
N GLU A 78 5.46 -6.32 28.25
CA GLU A 78 5.86 -5.25 27.34
C GLU A 78 5.01 -5.17 26.06
N PHE A 79 4.19 -6.20 25.79
CA PHE A 79 3.36 -6.29 24.60
C PHE A 79 1.87 -6.50 24.95
N GLU A 80 1.00 -5.85 24.20
CA GLU A 80 -0.45 -6.07 24.30
C GLU A 80 -1.05 -6.11 22.89
N LEU A 81 -1.63 -7.25 22.52
CA LEU A 81 -2.32 -7.39 21.23
C LEU A 81 -3.70 -6.76 21.33
N GLU A 82 -3.87 -5.60 20.71
CA GLU A 82 -5.15 -4.89 20.75
C GLU A 82 -6.13 -5.38 19.69
N ARG A 83 -5.61 -5.75 18.52
CA ARG A 83 -6.47 -6.10 17.39
C ARG A 83 -5.78 -7.01 16.38
N VAL A 84 -6.57 -7.93 15.83
CA VAL A 84 -6.27 -8.65 14.60
C VAL A 84 -7.47 -8.58 13.66
N ARG A 85 -7.21 -8.19 12.41
CA ARG A 85 -8.20 -8.10 11.34
C ARG A 85 -7.65 -8.79 10.10
N GLU A 86 -8.37 -9.74 9.53
CA GLU A 86 -8.01 -10.31 8.23
C GLU A 86 -8.36 -9.30 7.13
N ILE A 87 -7.42 -9.04 6.24
CA ILE A 87 -7.57 -8.14 5.11
C ILE A 87 -8.15 -8.94 3.95
N THR A 88 -9.33 -8.54 3.50
CA THR A 88 -10.06 -9.21 2.42
C THR A 88 -9.83 -8.54 1.07
N GLY A 89 -9.37 -7.29 1.06
CA GLY A 89 -9.10 -6.53 -0.15
C GLY A 89 -8.62 -5.13 0.15
N GLY A 90 -8.26 -4.41 -0.90
CA GLY A 90 -7.91 -3.01 -0.85
C GLY A 90 -8.09 -2.36 -2.21
N ARG A 91 -8.14 -1.02 -2.20
CA ARG A 91 -8.30 -0.22 -3.40
C ARG A 91 -7.61 1.12 -3.29
N PHE A 92 -7.15 1.64 -4.42
CA PHE A 92 -6.70 3.03 -4.54
C PHE A 92 -6.85 3.53 -5.97
N THR A 93 -7.12 4.83 -6.10
CA THR A 93 -7.18 5.54 -7.38
C THR A 93 -5.81 6.13 -7.69
N PHE A 94 -5.42 6.15 -8.97
CA PHE A 94 -4.26 6.91 -9.42
C PHE A 94 -4.62 7.86 -10.57
N ARG A 95 -3.81 8.91 -10.72
CA ARG A 95 -3.77 9.81 -11.86
C ARG A 95 -2.32 10.07 -12.22
N ALA A 96 -2.00 10.04 -13.51
CA ALA A 96 -0.68 10.33 -14.02
C ALA A 96 -0.77 11.40 -15.12
N GLU A 97 0.16 12.35 -15.11
CA GLU A 97 0.26 13.38 -16.15
C GLU A 97 1.72 13.70 -16.46
N ALA A 98 2.19 13.29 -17.63
CA ALA A 98 3.58 13.45 -18.05
C ALA A 98 3.69 14.32 -19.31
N PHE A 99 4.60 15.29 -19.27
CA PHE A 99 4.82 16.25 -20.36
C PHE A 99 6.03 15.93 -21.26
N SER A 100 6.55 14.70 -21.16
CA SER A 100 7.60 14.19 -22.05
C SER A 100 7.50 12.67 -22.21
N ALA A 101 8.02 12.17 -23.34
CA ALA A 101 7.88 10.76 -23.72
C ALA A 101 8.62 9.79 -22.78
N GLU A 102 9.69 10.22 -22.11
CA GLU A 102 10.45 9.36 -21.21
C GLU A 102 9.67 8.96 -19.94
N PRO A 103 9.17 9.91 -19.09
CA PRO A 103 8.33 9.57 -17.94
C PRO A 103 7.03 8.89 -18.37
N ALA A 104 6.40 9.32 -19.47
CA ALA A 104 5.22 8.65 -19.99
C ALA A 104 5.50 7.18 -20.35
N GLY A 105 6.65 6.88 -20.96
CA GLY A 105 7.08 5.52 -21.24
C GLY A 105 7.39 4.69 -19.99
N LYS A 106 7.76 5.30 -18.86
CA LYS A 106 7.89 4.61 -17.56
C LYS A 106 6.51 4.27 -16.99
N ILE A 107 5.59 5.23 -17.01
CA ILE A 107 4.21 5.04 -16.52
C ILE A 107 3.49 3.97 -17.33
N LYS A 108 3.48 4.07 -18.67
CA LYS A 108 2.88 3.07 -19.56
C LYS A 108 3.43 1.66 -19.32
N ARG A 109 4.74 1.53 -19.12
CA ARG A 109 5.35 0.23 -18.82
C ARG A 109 4.85 -0.34 -17.50
N ALA A 110 4.64 0.48 -16.47
CA ALA A 110 4.08 0.03 -15.20
C ALA A 110 2.60 -0.36 -15.34
N LEU A 111 1.79 0.44 -16.07
CA LEU A 111 0.37 0.18 -16.25
C LEU A 111 0.06 -1.05 -17.12
N HIS A 112 0.94 -1.36 -18.09
CA HIS A 112 0.79 -2.52 -18.96
C HIS A 112 1.65 -3.73 -18.58
N ALA A 113 2.45 -3.64 -17.51
CA ALA A 113 3.13 -4.80 -16.96
C ALA A 113 2.10 -5.82 -16.45
N PRO A 114 2.46 -7.12 -16.38
CA PRO A 114 1.64 -8.10 -15.68
C PRO A 114 1.34 -7.61 -14.26
N LEU A 115 0.05 -7.55 -13.91
CA LEU A 115 -0.38 -7.13 -12.58
C LEU A 115 0.03 -8.19 -11.55
N PRO A 116 0.35 -7.78 -10.31
CA PRO A 116 0.51 -8.72 -9.20
C PRO A 116 -0.71 -9.62 -9.03
N GLU A 117 -0.50 -10.82 -8.48
CA GLU A 117 -1.56 -11.80 -8.31
C GLU A 117 -2.69 -11.23 -7.43
N GLY A 118 -3.94 -11.45 -7.87
CA GLY A 118 -5.13 -10.97 -7.15
C GLY A 118 -5.42 -9.48 -7.31
N VAL A 119 -4.68 -8.77 -8.17
CA VAL A 119 -4.92 -7.35 -8.49
C VAL A 119 -5.59 -7.20 -9.85
N VAL A 120 -6.57 -6.31 -9.92
CA VAL A 120 -7.22 -5.85 -11.14
C VAL A 120 -7.11 -4.34 -11.27
N LEU A 121 -7.06 -3.87 -12.52
CA LEU A 121 -7.12 -2.45 -12.86
C LEU A 121 -8.46 -2.17 -13.55
N GLU A 122 -9.30 -1.36 -12.91
CA GLU A 122 -10.61 -0.97 -13.41
C GLU A 122 -10.61 0.49 -13.88
N GLY A 123 -11.43 0.77 -14.91
CA GLY A 123 -11.66 2.13 -15.38
C GLY A 123 -10.40 2.83 -15.90
N LEU A 124 -9.47 2.08 -16.51
CA LEU A 124 -8.29 2.67 -17.11
C LEU A 124 -8.67 3.57 -18.28
N GLU A 125 -8.44 4.86 -18.12
CA GLU A 125 -8.55 5.87 -19.16
C GLU A 125 -7.16 6.41 -19.47
N GLU A 126 -6.74 6.30 -20.73
CA GLU A 126 -5.43 6.77 -21.19
C GLU A 126 -5.58 7.67 -22.42
N SER A 127 -4.83 8.77 -22.44
CA SER A 127 -4.73 9.66 -23.59
C SER A 127 -3.28 10.11 -23.81
N GLU A 128 -2.90 10.22 -25.08
CA GLU A 128 -1.59 10.71 -25.48
C GLU A 128 -1.77 11.69 -26.63
N ASP A 129 -1.34 12.93 -26.40
CA ASP A 129 -1.47 14.03 -27.32
C ASP A 129 -0.09 14.54 -27.72
N PHE A 130 0.08 14.80 -29.02
CA PHE A 130 1.27 15.41 -29.58
C PHE A 130 0.86 16.65 -30.36
N ASP A 131 1.31 17.83 -29.92
CA ASP A 131 1.09 19.08 -30.61
C ASP A 131 2.39 19.57 -31.28
N PRO A 132 2.57 19.32 -32.59
CA PRO A 132 3.74 19.80 -33.32
C PRO A 132 3.78 21.34 -33.45
N ALA A 133 2.66 22.05 -33.26
CA ALA A 133 2.61 23.52 -33.33
C ALA A 133 3.17 24.19 -32.06
N ALA A 134 3.28 23.46 -30.95
CA ALA A 134 3.85 23.93 -29.69
C ALA A 134 5.36 24.25 -29.74
N GLN A 135 6.07 23.84 -30.80
CA GLN A 135 7.50 24.15 -30.97
C GLN A 135 7.80 25.60 -31.36
N GLY A 136 6.79 26.48 -31.51
CA GLY A 136 7.01 27.81 -32.08
C GLY A 136 6.17 28.99 -31.59
N VAL A 137 5.31 28.85 -30.58
CA VAL A 137 4.37 29.94 -30.20
C VAL A 137 4.45 30.32 -28.71
N GLU A 138 5.07 31.48 -28.48
CA GLU A 138 4.85 32.51 -27.43
C GLU A 138 4.96 32.22 -25.91
N LEU A 139 6.11 32.65 -25.37
CA LEU A 139 6.40 33.57 -24.24
C LEU A 139 5.67 33.49 -22.87
N TYR A 140 4.48 32.88 -22.71
CA TYR A 140 3.75 32.96 -21.44
C TYR A 140 3.13 31.65 -20.91
N SER A 141 3.14 30.56 -21.68
CA SER A 141 2.78 29.21 -21.18
C SER A 141 3.80 28.19 -21.67
N PRO A 142 4.33 27.29 -20.81
CA PRO A 142 5.15 26.18 -21.29
C PRO A 142 4.30 25.29 -22.21
N ALA A 143 4.39 25.51 -23.52
CA ALA A 143 3.72 24.69 -24.50
C ALA A 143 4.46 23.35 -24.60
N HIS A 144 3.98 22.34 -23.90
CA HIS A 144 4.52 21.00 -24.01
C HIS A 144 4.01 20.37 -25.31
N ALA A 145 4.91 20.09 -26.25
CA ALA A 145 4.58 19.40 -27.51
C ALA A 145 4.07 17.97 -27.31
N TYR A 146 4.12 17.46 -26.08
CA TYR A 146 3.71 16.12 -25.71
C TYR A 146 3.01 16.14 -24.36
N THR A 147 1.85 15.49 -24.27
CA THR A 147 1.15 15.25 -23.01
C THR A 147 0.62 13.82 -22.99
N TYR A 148 0.90 13.09 -21.91
CA TYR A 148 0.31 11.79 -21.62
C TYR A 148 -0.46 11.87 -20.32
N ARG A 149 -1.68 11.34 -20.31
CA ARG A 149 -2.55 11.25 -19.14
C ARG A 149 -3.06 9.84 -18.97
N ALA A 150 -3.08 9.38 -17.73
CA ALA A 150 -3.71 8.11 -17.37
C ALA A 150 -4.43 8.23 -16.03
N GLN A 151 -5.55 7.55 -15.87
CA GLN A 151 -6.20 7.37 -14.58
C GLN A 151 -6.88 6.02 -14.50
N GLY A 152 -7.05 5.51 -13.28
CA GLY A 152 -7.73 4.25 -13.05
C GLY A 152 -7.75 3.89 -11.57
N THR A 153 -8.40 2.77 -11.25
CA THR A 153 -8.49 2.25 -9.88
C THR A 153 -7.92 0.85 -9.82
N PHE A 154 -6.97 0.62 -8.92
CA PHE A 154 -6.50 -0.72 -8.60
C PHE A 154 -7.34 -1.30 -7.47
N LEU A 155 -7.73 -2.57 -7.61
CA LEU A 155 -8.42 -3.34 -6.58
C LEU A 155 -7.73 -4.70 -6.42
N GLY A 156 -7.64 -5.20 -5.20
CA GLY A 156 -7.08 -6.53 -4.98
C GLY A 156 -6.74 -6.82 -3.53
N ALA A 157 -6.34 -8.06 -3.25
CA ALA A 157 -5.88 -8.46 -1.93
C ALA A 157 -4.35 -8.30 -1.80
N PRO A 158 -3.82 -8.21 -0.56
CA PRO A 158 -2.40 -8.37 -0.33
C PRO A 158 -1.87 -9.77 -0.72
N PRO A 159 -0.56 -9.89 -1.07
CA PRO A 159 0.43 -8.82 -1.11
C PRO A 159 0.31 -7.90 -2.33
N GLY A 160 -0.37 -8.35 -3.38
CA GLY A 160 -0.34 -7.70 -4.70
C GLY A 160 -0.76 -6.23 -4.67
N ILE A 161 -1.79 -5.89 -3.88
CA ILE A 161 -2.24 -4.50 -3.76
C ILE A 161 -1.19 -3.59 -3.11
N PHE A 162 -0.37 -4.10 -2.17
CA PHE A 162 0.74 -3.35 -1.58
C PHE A 162 1.88 -3.17 -2.58
N GLU A 163 2.19 -4.20 -3.35
CA GLU A 163 3.25 -4.17 -4.36
C GLU A 163 2.98 -3.13 -5.45
N ILE A 164 1.77 -3.11 -6.01
CA ILE A 164 1.44 -2.14 -7.07
C ILE A 164 1.35 -0.71 -6.51
N HIS A 165 0.82 -0.53 -5.30
CA HIS A 165 0.76 0.77 -4.64
C HIS A 165 2.17 1.33 -4.35
N HIS A 166 3.11 0.48 -3.91
CA HIS A 166 4.50 0.86 -3.74
C HIS A 166 5.17 1.18 -5.09
N THR A 167 4.95 0.35 -6.11
CA THR A 167 5.52 0.53 -7.44
C THR A 167 5.12 1.87 -8.05
N LEU A 168 3.83 2.24 -7.97
CA LEU A 168 3.35 3.51 -8.50
C LEU A 168 3.82 4.72 -7.69
N SER A 169 3.98 4.59 -6.37
CA SER A 169 4.50 5.66 -5.52
C SER A 169 5.93 6.08 -5.87
N ALA A 170 6.70 5.18 -6.51
CA ALA A 170 8.07 5.43 -6.93
C ALA A 170 8.18 6.10 -8.30
N LEU A 171 7.07 6.29 -9.03
CA LEU A 171 7.06 6.92 -10.34
C LEU A 171 6.83 8.42 -10.22
N ASP A 172 7.71 9.20 -10.87
CA ASP A 172 7.48 10.62 -11.06
C ASP A 172 6.18 10.84 -11.86
N PHE A 173 5.49 11.94 -11.55
CA PHE A 173 4.26 12.36 -12.25
C PHE A 173 3.06 11.42 -12.08
N VAL A 174 3.11 10.52 -11.10
CA VAL A 174 1.96 9.73 -10.66
C VAL A 174 1.50 10.25 -9.29
N HIS A 175 0.22 10.59 -9.21
CA HIS A 175 -0.48 10.91 -7.98
C HIS A 175 -1.44 9.78 -7.66
N GLN A 176 -1.24 9.15 -6.51
CA GLN A 176 -2.15 8.13 -6.01
C GLN A 176 -2.91 8.65 -4.79
N GLU A 177 -4.17 8.27 -4.71
CA GLU A 177 -4.90 8.38 -3.47
C GLU A 177 -4.35 7.36 -2.47
N LYS A 178 -4.54 7.67 -1.20
CA LYS A 178 -4.15 6.78 -0.10
C LYS A 178 -4.90 5.44 -0.18
N LEU A 179 -4.24 4.35 0.19
CA LEU A 179 -4.77 3.00 0.11
C LEU A 179 -5.91 2.76 1.13
N GLU A 180 -7.04 2.29 0.64
CA GLU A 180 -8.15 1.83 1.48
C GLU A 180 -8.12 0.30 1.62
N LEU A 181 -8.36 -0.21 2.83
CA LEU A 181 -8.31 -1.64 3.15
C LEU A 181 -9.62 -2.15 3.77
N ASP A 182 -10.19 -3.15 3.12
CA ASP A 182 -11.33 -3.93 3.60
C ASP A 182 -10.86 -5.11 4.42
N GLY A 183 -11.59 -5.43 5.49
CA GLY A 183 -11.24 -6.58 6.31
C GLY A 183 -12.28 -6.93 7.37
N ARG A 184 -12.16 -8.14 7.90
CA ARG A 184 -13.03 -8.69 8.94
C ARG A 184 -12.28 -8.90 10.25
N LEU A 185 -12.89 -8.52 11.36
CA LEU A 185 -12.33 -8.81 12.68
C LEU A 185 -12.20 -10.32 12.88
N VAL A 186 -11.09 -10.73 13.48
CA VAL A 186 -10.85 -12.12 13.85
C VAL A 186 -10.77 -12.19 15.37
N GLU A 187 -11.65 -12.98 15.98
CA GLU A 187 -11.61 -13.22 17.42
C GLU A 187 -10.37 -14.06 17.76
N GLY A 188 -9.65 -13.67 18.81
CA GLY A 188 -8.34 -14.22 19.16
C GLY A 188 -8.31 -15.72 19.50
N GLU A 189 -9.47 -16.38 19.64
CA GLU A 189 -9.58 -17.79 20.04
C GLU A 189 -9.15 -18.81 18.96
N GLY A 190 -8.77 -18.37 17.76
CA GLY A 190 -8.30 -19.24 16.66
C GLY A 190 -6.87 -19.00 16.16
N LEU A 191 -6.12 -18.09 16.78
CA LEU A 191 -4.81 -17.63 16.29
C LEU A 191 -3.60 -18.24 17.04
N GLY A 192 -3.86 -19.19 17.95
CA GLY A 192 -2.87 -19.86 18.80
C GLY A 192 -2.25 -21.11 18.20
#